data_AF-A0A3B8H8A3-F1
#
_entry.id   AF-A0A3B8H8A3-F1
#
_cell.length_a   1.000
_cell.length_b   1.000
_cell.length_c   1.000
_cell.angle_alpha   90.00
_cell.angle_beta   90.00
_cell.angle_gamma   90.00
#
_symmetry.space_group_name_H-M   'P 1'
#
loop_
_entity.id
_entity.type
_entity.pdbx_description
1 polymer ?
#
loop_
_entity_poly.entity_id
_entity_poly.type
_entity_poly.pdbx_seq_one_letter_code
_entity_poly.pdbx_strand_id
1 'polypeptide(L)'
;RKGLADTALKTANSGYLTRRLVDVSQDVVISELDCGTIDGIEVEALLEAGEIIQRLSERILGRTALEDIVDPVTGDILVEAGQEIDEQAVKVVEDAGLERVRIRSVLTCQSRRGVCAMCYGRDLAYGKLVEIGQAIGIIAAQSIGEPGTQLTMRTFHIGGTASKRIEQTSISNRYPGTVRFLNLQTVRNRDGDLVAMNRNGEVSIVSETGRERERYVIIYGAKLKVVDGQSIEANELLAEWDPFTLPILTDVAGIIKFGDLAEGQTMQEKLDPVTGKSSKVVVEFRDVDNRPRISIKDDKGKTARVGDGGHARYYMPVGAIVMVNEGDPISPGDVLARIPRETTKTKDITGGLPRVAELFEVRKPKENAVISEIDGTVSFGKDTKGKRKVVVSPEVGEPREYLIPKGKHISVHEGDYVRAGEALMDGSANPHDILAVRGEKELAKYLVDEVQQVYRLQGVKINDKHIEAIVRQMLKRVRITEPGDSDFLLGESIDKFIFEEVNQRLLEEGLRPAVAEPLLLGITKASLSTESFISAASFQETTKVLTEAAAAGKVDYLNGLKENVIMGRLIPAGSGLRGYREISKA
;
A
#
# COMPACT_ATOMS: atom_id res chain seq x y z
N ARG A 1 6.00 32.39 -12.25
CA ARG A 1 6.89 32.85 -11.14
C ARG A 1 6.87 31.89 -9.96
N LYS A 2 5.73 31.63 -9.29
CA LYS A 2 5.64 30.66 -8.19
C LYS A 2 6.19 29.27 -8.54
N GLY A 3 5.74 28.66 -9.65
CA GLY A 3 6.24 27.36 -10.09
C GLY A 3 7.75 27.28 -10.38
N LEU A 4 8.36 28.37 -10.87
CA LEU A 4 9.81 28.45 -11.10
C LEU A 4 10.59 28.54 -9.77
N ALA A 5 10.09 29.32 -8.81
CA ALA A 5 10.68 29.40 -7.47
C ALA A 5 10.55 28.08 -6.71
N ASP A 6 9.38 27.43 -6.79
CA ASP A 6 9.14 26.11 -6.21
C ASP A 6 10.05 25.05 -6.84
N THR A 7 10.27 25.11 -8.16
CA THR A 7 11.22 24.23 -8.84
C THR A 7 12.63 24.40 -8.30
N ALA A 8 13.11 25.65 -8.21
CA ALA A 8 14.47 25.94 -7.73
C ALA A 8 14.69 25.46 -6.29
N LEU A 9 13.71 25.68 -5.39
CA LEU A 9 13.82 25.29 -3.98
C LEU A 9 13.65 23.78 -3.76
N LYS A 10 12.66 23.15 -4.39
CA LYS A 10 12.34 21.74 -4.13
C LYS A 10 13.34 20.78 -4.77
N THR A 11 14.06 21.20 -5.82
CA THR A 11 15.14 20.39 -6.41
C THR A 11 16.22 20.05 -5.37
N ALA A 12 16.52 20.99 -4.46
CA ALA A 12 17.46 20.73 -3.36
C ALA A 12 16.99 19.61 -2.42
N ASN A 13 15.67 19.56 -2.12
CA ASN A 13 15.10 18.49 -1.30
C ASN A 13 15.24 17.11 -1.97
N SER A 14 15.12 17.07 -3.30
CA SER A 14 15.29 15.82 -4.06
C SER A 14 16.73 15.36 -4.16
N GLY A 15 17.66 16.26 -4.44
CA GLY A 15 19.09 15.94 -4.39
C GLY A 15 19.51 15.48 -2.99
N TYR A 16 18.94 16.10 -1.95
CA TYR A 16 19.18 15.70 -0.57
C TYR A 16 18.63 14.31 -0.24
N LEU A 17 17.41 13.98 -0.70
CA LEU A 17 16.87 12.62 -0.58
C LEU A 17 17.75 11.59 -1.31
N THR A 18 18.19 11.90 -2.53
CA THR A 18 19.06 11.03 -3.33
C THR A 18 20.36 10.72 -2.60
N ARG A 19 20.98 11.74 -1.98
CA ARG A 19 22.17 11.56 -1.15
C ARG A 19 21.88 10.59 0.01
N ARG A 20 20.78 10.78 0.74
CA ARG A 20 20.38 9.87 1.84
C ARG A 20 20.16 8.44 1.39
N LEU A 21 19.54 8.25 0.22
CA LEU A 21 19.31 6.93 -0.37
C LEU A 21 20.64 6.24 -0.71
N VAL A 22 21.61 6.96 -1.25
CA VAL A 22 22.96 6.43 -1.50
C VAL A 22 23.63 6.03 -0.18
N ASP A 23 23.57 6.90 0.83
CA ASP A 23 24.23 6.66 2.12
C ASP A 23 23.69 5.44 2.85
N VAL A 24 22.39 5.15 2.75
CA VAL A 24 21.79 3.97 3.38
C VAL A 24 22.02 2.68 2.58
N SER A 25 22.14 2.77 1.25
CA SER A 25 22.15 1.59 0.36
C SER A 25 23.52 1.25 -0.24
N GLN A 26 24.54 2.07 -0.04
CA GLN A 26 25.88 1.86 -0.61
C GLN A 26 26.49 0.48 -0.32
N ASP A 27 26.15 -0.15 0.81
CA ASP A 27 26.72 -1.45 1.21
C ASP A 27 25.96 -2.63 0.58
N VAL A 28 24.93 -2.34 -0.23
CA VAL A 28 24.14 -3.34 -0.96
C VAL A 28 24.82 -3.63 -2.30
N VAL A 29 25.65 -4.68 -2.29
CA VAL A 29 26.37 -5.21 -3.45
C VAL A 29 25.97 -6.66 -3.68
N ILE A 30 26.01 -7.15 -4.93
CA ILE A 30 25.86 -8.58 -5.19
C ILE A 30 27.08 -9.33 -4.66
N SER A 31 26.89 -10.18 -3.66
CA SER A 31 27.98 -10.86 -2.95
C SER A 31 28.17 -12.31 -3.37
N GLU A 32 27.08 -12.99 -3.72
CA GLU A 32 27.04 -14.41 -4.06
C GLU A 32 25.97 -14.69 -5.12
N LEU A 33 25.96 -15.90 -5.69
CA LEU A 33 24.94 -16.29 -6.68
C LEU A 33 23.59 -16.55 -6.02
N ASP A 34 23.57 -17.42 -5.02
CA ASP A 34 22.35 -17.87 -4.35
C ASP A 34 22.56 -17.94 -2.82
N CYS A 35 21.68 -17.29 -2.06
CA CYS A 35 21.66 -17.35 -0.60
C CYS A 35 20.93 -18.57 -0.02
N GLY A 36 20.33 -19.43 -0.86
CA GLY A 36 19.59 -20.63 -0.45
C GLY A 36 18.27 -20.34 0.27
N THR A 37 17.74 -19.12 0.16
CA THR A 37 16.47 -18.77 0.80
C THR A 37 15.31 -19.54 0.16
N ILE A 38 14.54 -20.21 1.00
CA ILE A 38 13.25 -20.82 0.65
C ILE A 38 12.10 -19.81 0.79
N ASP A 39 12.43 -18.59 1.21
CA ASP A 39 11.47 -17.55 1.50
C ASP A 39 11.42 -16.50 0.39
N GLY A 40 10.23 -16.05 0.05
CA GLY A 40 9.99 -15.09 -1.02
C GLY A 40 8.76 -14.24 -0.75
N ILE A 41 8.39 -13.47 -1.76
CA ILE A 41 7.23 -12.59 -1.71
C ILE A 41 6.20 -13.03 -2.73
N GLU A 42 4.93 -12.92 -2.36
CA GLU A 42 3.81 -13.10 -3.28
C GLU A 42 3.50 -11.75 -3.92
N VAL A 43 3.67 -11.69 -5.24
CA VAL A 43 3.47 -10.47 -6.04
C VAL A 43 2.16 -10.59 -6.80
N GLU A 44 1.40 -9.51 -6.77
CA GLU A 44 0.12 -9.32 -7.45
C GLU A 44 0.15 -8.02 -8.26
N ALA A 45 -0.84 -7.81 -9.12
CA ALA A 45 -0.98 -6.53 -9.82
C ALA A 45 -1.20 -5.38 -8.83
N LEU A 46 -0.56 -4.23 -9.07
CA LEU A 46 -0.73 -3.05 -8.22
C LEU A 46 -2.05 -2.36 -8.58
N LEU A 47 -2.98 -2.36 -7.63
CA LEU A 47 -4.32 -1.78 -7.77
C LEU A 47 -4.43 -0.48 -6.96
N GLU A 48 -5.00 0.57 -7.54
CA GLU A 48 -5.45 1.75 -6.80
C GLU A 48 -6.90 2.05 -7.14
N ALA A 49 -7.77 2.08 -6.12
CA ALA A 49 -9.18 2.45 -6.28
C ALA A 49 -9.94 1.69 -7.39
N GLY A 50 -9.52 0.45 -7.67
CA GLY A 50 -10.07 -0.40 -8.74
C GLY A 50 -9.34 -0.29 -10.09
N GLU A 51 -8.36 0.60 -10.24
CA GLU A 51 -7.53 0.73 -11.44
C GLU A 51 -6.24 -0.09 -11.30
N ILE A 52 -5.88 -0.85 -12.34
CA ILE A 52 -4.59 -1.54 -12.44
C ILE A 52 -3.52 -0.53 -12.86
N ILE A 53 -2.73 -0.05 -11.89
CA ILE A 53 -1.59 0.85 -12.14
C ILE A 53 -0.44 0.10 -12.79
N GLN A 54 -0.14 -1.09 -12.28
CA GLN A 54 0.95 -1.92 -12.77
C GLN A 54 0.50 -3.37 -12.82
N ARG A 55 0.60 -3.99 -14.01
CA ARG A 55 0.23 -5.39 -14.21
C ARG A 55 1.26 -6.31 -13.55
N LEU A 56 0.81 -7.53 -13.23
CA LEU A 56 1.69 -8.59 -12.74
C LEU A 56 2.87 -8.84 -13.68
N SER A 57 2.61 -8.90 -14.99
CA SER A 57 3.63 -9.11 -16.04
C SER A 57 4.78 -8.10 -15.98
N GLU A 58 4.50 -6.82 -15.70
CA GLU A 58 5.56 -5.81 -15.53
C GLU A 58 6.33 -5.95 -14.22
N ARG A 59 5.72 -6.50 -13.15
CA ARG A 59 6.36 -6.64 -11.83
C ARG A 59 7.31 -7.84 -11.76
N ILE A 60 6.92 -8.96 -12.38
CA ILE A 60 7.69 -10.21 -12.34
C ILE A 60 8.82 -10.27 -13.37
N LEU A 61 8.82 -9.40 -14.38
CA LEU A 61 9.83 -9.40 -15.44
C LEU A 61 11.26 -9.27 -14.87
N GLY A 62 12.14 -10.20 -15.26
CA GLY A 62 13.54 -10.24 -14.84
C GLY A 62 13.71 -10.55 -13.34
N ARG A 63 12.72 -11.19 -12.73
CA ARG A 63 12.80 -11.78 -11.38
C ARG A 63 12.98 -13.28 -11.49
N THR A 64 13.28 -13.91 -10.37
CA THR A 64 13.49 -15.36 -10.29
C THR A 64 12.28 -15.99 -9.61
N ALA A 65 11.73 -17.05 -10.20
CA ALA A 65 10.66 -17.83 -9.58
C ALA A 65 11.17 -18.51 -8.30
N LEU A 66 10.39 -18.45 -7.22
CA LEU A 66 10.73 -19.17 -5.98
C LEU A 66 10.30 -20.64 -6.06
N GLU A 67 9.11 -20.89 -6.61
CA GLU A 67 8.46 -22.19 -6.75
C GLU A 67 8.06 -22.39 -8.20
N ASP A 68 7.75 -23.63 -8.58
CA ASP A 68 7.24 -23.96 -9.92
C ASP A 68 5.94 -23.20 -10.16
N ILE A 69 5.93 -22.37 -11.20
CA ILE A 69 4.73 -21.65 -11.62
C ILE A 69 3.95 -22.59 -12.51
N VAL A 70 2.81 -23.08 -12.02
CA VAL A 70 1.96 -24.04 -12.73
C VAL A 70 0.70 -23.38 -13.29
N ASP A 71 0.24 -23.84 -14.46
CA ASP A 71 -1.10 -23.50 -14.95
C ASP A 71 -2.14 -24.23 -14.06
N PRO A 72 -3.07 -23.50 -13.41
CA PRO A 72 -4.05 -24.10 -12.51
C PRO A 72 -5.03 -25.05 -13.19
N VAL A 73 -5.14 -25.00 -14.52
CA VAL A 73 -6.07 -25.80 -15.32
C VAL A 73 -5.40 -27.03 -15.92
N THR A 74 -4.24 -26.87 -16.56
CA THR A 74 -3.56 -28.01 -17.20
C THR A 74 -2.65 -28.75 -16.22
N GLY A 75 -2.18 -28.09 -15.17
CA GLY A 75 -1.15 -28.61 -14.27
C GLY A 75 0.25 -28.61 -14.88
N ASP A 76 0.42 -28.01 -16.07
CA ASP A 76 1.74 -27.90 -16.71
C ASP A 76 2.59 -26.85 -16.00
N ILE A 77 3.88 -27.13 -15.86
CA ILE A 77 4.86 -26.19 -15.32
C ILE A 77 5.18 -25.15 -16.40
N LEU A 78 4.85 -23.89 -16.13
CA LEU A 78 5.11 -22.75 -17.02
C LEU A 78 6.54 -22.22 -16.84
N VAL A 79 7.00 -22.16 -15.59
CA VAL A 79 8.34 -21.70 -15.20
C VAL A 79 8.82 -22.55 -14.02
N GLU A 80 10.03 -23.10 -14.12
CA GLU A 80 10.61 -23.91 -13.05
C GLU A 80 11.12 -23.04 -11.88
N ALA A 81 11.12 -23.61 -10.68
CA ALA A 81 11.68 -22.98 -9.49
C ALA A 81 13.16 -22.61 -9.72
N GLY A 82 13.53 -21.37 -9.39
CA GLY A 82 14.88 -20.84 -9.60
C GLY A 82 15.15 -20.35 -11.02
N GLN A 83 14.20 -20.45 -11.96
CA GLN A 83 14.38 -19.91 -13.30
C GLN A 83 14.11 -18.39 -13.34
N GLU A 84 14.82 -17.68 -14.22
CA GLU A 84 14.54 -16.28 -14.54
C GLU A 84 13.24 -16.17 -15.34
N ILE A 85 12.36 -15.24 -14.94
CA ILE A 85 11.11 -14.92 -15.61
C ILE A 85 11.41 -13.89 -16.72
N ASP A 86 11.64 -14.39 -17.94
CA ASP A 86 11.92 -13.59 -19.14
C ASP A 86 10.64 -13.12 -19.87
N GLU A 87 10.78 -12.39 -20.97
CA GLU A 87 9.66 -11.87 -21.76
C GLU A 87 8.75 -12.97 -22.34
N GLN A 88 9.25 -14.20 -22.52
CA GLN A 88 8.45 -15.32 -23.02
C GLN A 88 7.66 -15.95 -21.87
N ALA A 89 8.33 -16.23 -20.75
CA ALA A 89 7.73 -16.72 -19.51
C ALA A 89 6.61 -15.79 -19.02
N VAL A 90 6.84 -14.47 -19.05
CA VAL A 90 5.82 -13.48 -18.67
C VAL A 90 4.55 -13.62 -19.52
N LYS A 91 4.66 -13.83 -20.84
CA LYS A 91 3.49 -13.98 -21.71
C LYS A 91 2.72 -15.25 -21.38
N VAL A 92 3.43 -16.36 -21.15
CA VAL A 92 2.80 -17.63 -20.77
C VAL A 92 2.07 -17.50 -19.44
N VAL A 93 2.66 -16.80 -18.47
CA VAL A 93 2.03 -16.51 -17.16
C VAL A 93 0.80 -15.61 -17.31
N GLU A 94 0.85 -14.60 -18.18
CA GLU A 94 -0.30 -13.71 -18.46
C GLU A 94 -1.44 -14.45 -19.18
N ASP A 95 -1.11 -15.31 -20.15
CA ASP A 95 -2.08 -16.14 -20.89
C ASP A 95 -2.73 -17.22 -20.01
N ALA A 96 -2.00 -17.71 -18.99
CA ALA A 96 -2.53 -18.62 -17.98
C ALA A 96 -3.50 -17.94 -17.00
N GLY A 97 -3.59 -16.61 -17.00
CA GLY A 97 -4.50 -15.86 -16.13
C GLY A 97 -4.12 -15.90 -14.65
N LEU A 98 -2.82 -16.06 -14.34
CA LEU A 98 -2.35 -16.10 -12.96
C LEU A 98 -2.45 -14.71 -12.30
N GLU A 99 -3.14 -14.64 -11.16
CA GLU A 99 -3.30 -13.39 -10.39
C GLU A 99 -2.10 -13.09 -9.48
N ARG A 100 -1.44 -14.15 -9.00
CA ARG A 100 -0.38 -14.08 -8.00
C ARG A 100 0.76 -15.05 -8.31
N VAL A 101 1.99 -14.61 -8.10
CA VAL A 101 3.20 -15.40 -8.32
C VAL A 101 4.16 -15.22 -7.16
N ARG A 102 4.75 -16.33 -6.70
CA ARG A 102 5.80 -16.31 -5.67
C ARG A 102 7.17 -16.16 -6.32
N ILE A 103 7.84 -15.06 -6.00
CA ILE A 103 9.16 -14.74 -6.52
C ILE A 103 10.18 -14.60 -5.40
N ARG A 104 11.45 -14.77 -5.77
CA ARG A 104 12.57 -14.34 -4.92
C ARG A 104 12.63 -12.81 -4.91
N SER A 105 12.98 -12.25 -3.77
CA SER A 105 13.08 -10.81 -3.58
C SER A 105 14.34 -10.43 -2.81
N VAL A 106 14.76 -9.18 -2.99
CA VAL A 106 15.83 -8.55 -2.21
C VAL A 106 15.44 -8.48 -0.72
N LEU A 107 14.15 -8.39 -0.40
CA LEU A 107 13.64 -8.32 0.97
C LEU A 107 13.90 -9.62 1.75
N THR A 108 13.68 -10.78 1.14
CA THR A 108 13.80 -12.11 1.78
C THR A 108 15.18 -12.75 1.59
N CYS A 109 16.14 -12.00 1.04
CA CYS A 109 17.49 -12.50 0.81
C CYS A 109 18.22 -12.75 2.15
N GLN A 110 18.77 -13.96 2.32
CA GLN A 110 19.49 -14.38 3.52
C GLN A 110 21.01 -14.14 3.44
N SER A 111 21.47 -13.42 2.42
CA SER A 111 22.89 -13.08 2.30
C SER A 111 23.33 -12.13 3.42
N ARG A 112 24.36 -12.52 4.18
CA ARG A 112 24.91 -11.75 5.32
C ARG A 112 25.43 -10.37 4.91
N ARG A 113 26.05 -10.30 3.73
CA ARG A 113 26.59 -9.07 3.15
C ARG A 113 25.97 -8.85 1.80
N GLY A 114 25.33 -7.70 1.62
CA GLY A 114 24.68 -7.36 0.36
C GLY A 114 23.49 -8.26 0.05
N VAL A 115 23.43 -8.74 -1.19
CA VAL A 115 22.30 -9.51 -1.75
C VAL A 115 22.84 -10.58 -2.71
N CYS A 116 22.16 -11.71 -2.85
CA CYS A 116 22.53 -12.71 -3.86
C CYS A 116 21.97 -12.37 -5.26
N ALA A 117 22.62 -12.85 -6.31
CA ALA A 117 22.22 -12.61 -7.69
C ALA A 117 20.79 -13.08 -7.97
N MET A 118 20.41 -14.27 -7.47
CA MET A 118 19.07 -14.86 -7.70
C MET A 118 17.93 -14.07 -7.04
N CYS A 119 18.16 -13.41 -5.90
CA CYS A 119 17.15 -12.57 -5.25
C CYS A 119 16.92 -11.24 -5.98
N TYR A 120 17.93 -10.74 -6.68
CA TYR A 120 17.82 -9.52 -7.49
C TYR A 120 17.33 -9.82 -8.92
N GLY A 121 17.79 -10.93 -9.50
CA GLY A 121 17.49 -11.40 -10.84
C GLY A 121 18.27 -10.63 -11.91
N ARG A 122 17.56 -10.24 -12.97
CA ARG A 122 18.11 -9.57 -14.14
C ARG A 122 18.56 -8.15 -13.84
N ASP A 123 19.73 -7.78 -14.35
CA ASP A 123 20.11 -6.38 -14.51
C ASP A 123 19.37 -5.75 -15.69
N LEU A 124 18.66 -4.67 -15.41
CA LEU A 124 17.83 -3.94 -16.38
C LEU A 124 18.67 -3.13 -17.37
N ALA A 125 19.95 -2.84 -17.08
CA ALA A 125 20.82 -2.10 -17.98
C ALA A 125 21.38 -2.97 -19.12
N TYR A 126 21.84 -4.18 -18.80
CA TYR A 126 22.46 -5.09 -19.78
C TYR A 126 21.54 -6.25 -20.21
N GLY A 127 20.43 -6.47 -19.51
CA GLY A 127 19.46 -7.50 -19.84
C GLY A 127 19.94 -8.92 -19.60
N LYS A 128 20.87 -9.13 -18.66
CA LYS A 128 21.37 -10.45 -18.22
C LYS A 128 21.24 -10.58 -16.71
N LEU A 129 21.45 -11.79 -16.18
CA LEU A 129 21.59 -12.00 -14.74
C LEU A 129 22.67 -11.07 -14.16
N VAL A 130 22.36 -10.48 -13.01
CA VAL A 130 23.27 -9.55 -12.33
C VAL A 130 24.60 -10.23 -11.95
N GLU A 131 25.71 -9.52 -12.15
CA GLU A 131 27.05 -10.07 -11.88
C GLU A 131 27.45 -9.87 -10.41
N ILE A 132 28.26 -10.80 -9.90
CA ILE A 132 28.88 -10.66 -8.57
C ILE A 132 29.73 -9.39 -8.56
N GLY A 133 29.56 -8.56 -7.53
CA GLY A 133 30.23 -7.27 -7.37
C GLY A 133 29.45 -6.08 -7.87
N GLN A 134 28.29 -6.26 -8.51
CA GLN A 134 27.50 -5.12 -8.94
C GLN A 134 26.92 -4.36 -7.75
N ALA A 135 27.13 -3.04 -7.72
CA ALA A 135 26.67 -2.15 -6.64
C ALA A 135 25.19 -1.78 -6.81
N ILE A 136 24.30 -2.75 -6.64
CA ILE A 136 22.86 -2.60 -6.86
C ILE A 136 22.21 -1.54 -5.96
N GLY A 137 22.75 -1.28 -4.76
CA GLY A 137 22.24 -0.23 -3.87
C GLY A 137 22.41 1.16 -4.46
N ILE A 138 23.58 1.46 -5.03
CA ILE A 138 23.84 2.73 -5.71
C ILE A 138 22.92 2.89 -6.93
N ILE A 139 22.76 1.82 -7.72
CA ILE A 139 21.86 1.79 -8.88
C ILE A 139 20.42 2.05 -8.44
N ALA A 140 19.97 1.41 -7.36
CA ALA A 140 18.64 1.60 -6.80
C ALA A 140 18.41 3.03 -6.32
N ALA A 141 19.35 3.60 -5.55
CA ALA A 141 19.27 4.96 -5.06
C ALA A 141 19.20 5.99 -6.21
N GLN A 142 19.98 5.79 -7.27
CA GLN A 142 19.94 6.65 -8.46
C GLN A 142 18.63 6.50 -9.23
N SER A 143 18.16 5.26 -9.41
CA SER A 143 16.90 4.95 -10.12
C SER A 143 15.68 5.57 -9.43
N ILE A 144 15.75 5.83 -8.13
CA ILE A 144 14.70 6.50 -7.34
C ILE A 144 14.94 8.03 -7.33
N GLY A 145 16.17 8.45 -7.06
CA GLY A 145 16.52 9.86 -6.83
C GLY A 145 16.56 10.74 -8.08
N GLU A 146 17.09 10.23 -9.20
CA GLU A 146 17.16 10.98 -10.44
C GLU A 146 15.76 11.29 -10.98
N PRO A 147 14.84 10.31 -11.15
CA PRO A 147 13.47 10.63 -11.57
C PRO A 147 12.74 11.50 -10.56
N GLY A 148 12.97 11.33 -9.25
CA GLY A 148 12.40 12.21 -8.22
C GLY A 148 12.77 13.69 -8.42
N THR A 149 14.01 13.94 -8.84
CA THR A 149 14.52 15.27 -9.14
C THR A 149 13.91 15.81 -10.43
N GLN A 150 13.82 14.97 -11.48
CA GLN A 150 13.16 15.32 -12.74
C GLN A 150 11.67 15.63 -12.56
N LEU A 151 10.96 14.86 -11.73
CA LEU A 151 9.54 15.09 -11.41
C LEU A 151 9.33 16.44 -10.74
N THR A 152 10.22 16.79 -9.81
CA THR A 152 10.19 18.09 -9.15
C THR A 152 10.42 19.24 -10.13
N MET A 153 11.18 19.03 -11.21
CA MET A 153 11.36 20.02 -12.26
C MET A 153 10.17 20.09 -13.23
N ARG A 154 9.63 18.95 -13.70
CA ARG A 154 8.59 18.91 -14.75
C ARG A 154 7.20 19.33 -14.26
N THR A 155 6.83 19.00 -13.02
CA THR A 155 5.44 19.12 -12.53
C THR A 155 4.97 20.57 -12.37
N PHE A 156 5.86 21.49 -12.02
CA PHE A 156 5.46 22.86 -11.60
C PHE A 156 5.42 23.89 -12.74
N HIS A 157 5.75 23.49 -13.97
CA HIS A 157 5.71 24.39 -15.13
C HIS A 157 4.31 24.44 -15.77
N ILE A 158 3.44 23.49 -15.44
CA ILE A 158 2.05 23.36 -15.92
C ILE A 158 1.08 24.21 -15.09
N GLY A 159 1.57 25.23 -14.38
CA GLY A 159 0.73 26.13 -13.56
C GLY A 159 -0.24 27.02 -14.35
N GLY A 160 -0.26 26.94 -15.69
CA GLY A 160 -1.10 27.76 -16.57
C GLY A 160 -2.38 27.07 -17.07
N THR A 161 -2.43 25.74 -17.09
CA THR A 161 -3.58 24.95 -17.58
C THR A 161 -3.76 23.72 -16.71
N ALA A 162 -4.50 23.86 -15.61
CA ALA A 162 -4.89 22.73 -14.77
C ALA A 162 -5.88 21.85 -15.55
N SER A 163 -5.35 20.97 -16.40
CA SER A 163 -6.14 19.90 -17.00
C SER A 163 -6.32 18.86 -15.91
N LYS A 164 -7.50 18.87 -15.27
CA LYS A 164 -7.93 17.81 -14.35
C LYS A 164 -7.75 16.49 -15.11
N ARG A 165 -6.84 15.61 -14.66
CA ARG A 165 -6.89 14.22 -15.13
C ARG A 165 -8.28 13.71 -14.77
N ILE A 166 -9.00 13.27 -15.79
CA ILE A 166 -10.34 12.69 -15.64
C ILE A 166 -10.10 11.35 -14.94
N GLU A 167 -10.52 11.24 -13.68
CA GLU A 167 -10.60 9.94 -13.00
C GLU A 167 -11.47 9.03 -13.87
N GLN A 168 -11.03 7.79 -14.11
CA GLN A 168 -11.83 6.84 -14.86
C GLN A 168 -13.13 6.58 -14.09
N THR A 169 -14.24 6.98 -14.69
CA THR A 169 -15.59 6.80 -14.15
C THR A 169 -16.20 5.46 -14.57
N SER A 170 -15.40 4.59 -15.18
CA SER A 170 -15.89 3.40 -15.88
C SER A 170 -14.85 2.29 -15.97
N ILE A 171 -15.33 1.05 -15.87
CA ILE A 171 -14.55 -0.16 -16.16
C ILE A 171 -14.99 -0.73 -17.50
N SER A 172 -14.02 -1.13 -18.33
CA SER A 172 -14.25 -1.87 -19.58
C SER A 172 -13.36 -3.11 -19.63
N ASN A 173 -13.82 -4.15 -20.31
CA ASN A 173 -13.06 -5.38 -20.48
C ASN A 173 -12.00 -5.25 -21.59
N ARG A 174 -10.94 -6.07 -21.55
CA ARG A 174 -9.97 -6.12 -22.65
C ARG A 174 -10.13 -7.34 -23.52
N TYR A 175 -10.57 -8.45 -22.94
CA TYR A 175 -10.74 -9.70 -23.67
C TYR A 175 -12.23 -10.01 -23.87
N PRO A 176 -12.61 -10.56 -25.03
CA PRO A 176 -13.96 -11.05 -25.23
C PRO A 176 -14.21 -12.26 -24.33
N GLY A 177 -15.46 -12.43 -23.90
CA GLY A 177 -15.85 -13.53 -23.02
C GLY A 177 -17.28 -13.41 -22.54
N THR A 178 -17.67 -14.28 -21.63
CA THR A 178 -18.97 -14.29 -20.94
C THR A 178 -18.81 -13.70 -19.55
N VAL A 179 -19.66 -12.73 -19.22
CA VAL A 179 -19.71 -12.08 -17.91
C VAL A 179 -20.27 -13.05 -16.88
N ARG A 180 -19.62 -13.15 -15.72
CA ARG A 180 -20.11 -13.89 -14.55
C ARG A 180 -20.00 -13.04 -13.30
N PHE A 181 -21.11 -12.89 -12.59
CA PHE A 181 -21.18 -12.18 -11.32
C PHE A 181 -20.76 -13.09 -10.17
N LEU A 182 -19.78 -12.64 -9.37
CA LEU A 182 -19.27 -13.35 -8.21
C LEU A 182 -19.60 -12.55 -6.96
N ASN A 183 -20.39 -13.13 -6.05
CA ASN A 183 -20.85 -12.49 -4.82
C ASN A 183 -21.47 -11.10 -5.02
N LEU A 184 -21.96 -10.75 -6.21
CA LEU A 184 -22.46 -9.42 -6.54
C LEU A 184 -23.99 -9.38 -6.37
N GLN A 185 -24.47 -8.53 -5.46
CA GLN A 185 -25.89 -8.27 -5.29
C GLN A 185 -26.26 -7.03 -6.10
N THR A 186 -27.26 -7.17 -6.96
CA THR A 186 -27.70 -6.09 -7.85
C THR A 186 -29.18 -5.82 -7.70
N VAL A 187 -29.55 -4.56 -7.92
CA VAL A 187 -30.93 -4.10 -7.91
C VAL A 187 -31.16 -3.27 -9.17
N ARG A 188 -32.33 -3.43 -9.80
CA ARG A 188 -32.69 -2.63 -10.99
C ARG A 188 -33.34 -1.33 -10.55
N ASN A 189 -32.77 -0.21 -10.95
CA ASN A 189 -33.33 1.12 -10.69
C ASN A 189 -34.49 1.44 -11.66
N ARG A 190 -35.24 2.51 -11.39
CA ARG A 190 -36.32 3.06 -12.22
C ARG A 190 -35.91 3.31 -13.67
N ASP A 191 -34.66 3.71 -13.88
CA ASP A 191 -34.08 3.96 -15.21
C ASP A 191 -33.72 2.67 -15.98
N GLY A 192 -33.87 1.50 -15.36
CA GLY A 192 -33.56 0.20 -15.96
C GLY A 192 -32.11 -0.26 -15.78
N ASP A 193 -31.22 0.62 -15.31
CA ASP A 193 -29.83 0.30 -14.95
C ASP A 193 -29.78 -0.69 -13.78
N LEU A 194 -28.82 -1.64 -13.81
CA LEU A 194 -28.48 -2.49 -12.67
C LEU A 194 -27.50 -1.74 -11.77
N VAL A 195 -27.76 -1.69 -10.47
CA VAL A 195 -26.92 -1.00 -9.49
C VAL A 195 -26.37 -2.00 -8.48
N ALA A 196 -25.07 -1.94 -8.22
CA ALA A 196 -24.39 -2.80 -7.25
C ALA A 196 -24.72 -2.39 -5.80
N MET A 197 -25.19 -3.35 -4.99
CA MET A 197 -25.69 -3.12 -3.63
C MET A 197 -24.77 -3.65 -2.52
N ASN A 198 -23.64 -4.27 -2.88
CA ASN A 198 -22.66 -4.74 -1.92
C ASN A 198 -21.24 -4.28 -2.28
N ARG A 199 -20.34 -4.29 -1.30
CA ARG A 199 -18.96 -3.76 -1.45
C ARG A 199 -17.95 -4.77 -1.96
N ASN A 200 -18.25 -6.07 -1.83
CA ASN A 200 -17.33 -7.17 -2.14
C ASN A 200 -17.79 -7.95 -3.37
N GLY A 201 -18.57 -7.31 -4.25
CA GLY A 201 -19.05 -7.94 -5.47
C GLY A 201 -18.02 -7.82 -6.59
N GLU A 202 -17.84 -8.89 -7.34
CA GLU A 202 -16.87 -8.98 -8.42
C GLU A 202 -17.57 -9.36 -9.73
N VAL A 203 -17.04 -8.85 -10.85
CA VAL A 203 -17.41 -9.23 -12.20
C VAL A 203 -16.22 -9.95 -12.83
N SER A 204 -16.42 -11.22 -13.16
CA SER A 204 -15.44 -12.07 -13.84
C SER A 204 -15.79 -12.21 -15.32
N ILE A 205 -14.79 -12.29 -16.18
CA ILE A 205 -14.93 -12.52 -17.61
C ILE A 205 -14.36 -13.88 -17.92
N VAL A 206 -15.24 -14.78 -18.36
CA VAL A 206 -14.93 -16.18 -18.62
C VAL A 206 -14.84 -16.41 -20.12
N SER A 207 -13.75 -16.99 -20.58
CA SER A 207 -13.59 -17.41 -21.98
C SER A 207 -14.53 -18.56 -22.37
N GLU A 208 -14.64 -18.84 -23.68
CA GLU A 208 -15.44 -19.96 -24.20
C GLU A 208 -15.01 -21.32 -23.62
N THR A 209 -13.75 -21.47 -23.20
CA THR A 209 -13.23 -22.68 -22.57
C THR A 209 -13.54 -22.79 -21.08
N GLY A 210 -14.33 -21.86 -20.52
CA GLY A 210 -14.65 -21.83 -19.09
C GLY A 210 -13.55 -21.26 -18.20
N ARG A 211 -12.44 -20.76 -18.77
CA ARG A 211 -11.34 -20.13 -18.02
C ARG A 211 -11.68 -18.68 -17.72
N GLU A 212 -11.54 -18.29 -16.46
CA GLU A 212 -11.61 -16.90 -16.04
C GLU A 212 -10.37 -16.15 -16.55
N ARG A 213 -10.58 -15.06 -17.28
CA ARG A 213 -9.50 -14.25 -17.88
C ARG A 213 -9.26 -12.95 -17.12
N GLU A 214 -10.34 -12.30 -16.74
CA GLU A 214 -10.29 -10.99 -16.06
C GLU A 214 -11.29 -10.99 -14.92
N ARG A 215 -10.91 -10.31 -13.83
CA ARG A 215 -11.74 -10.11 -12.65
C ARG A 215 -11.68 -8.65 -12.25
N TYR A 216 -12.85 -8.06 -12.01
CA TYR A 216 -13.00 -6.67 -11.64
C TYR A 216 -13.82 -6.56 -10.36
N VAL A 217 -13.26 -5.90 -9.35
CA VAL A 217 -14.00 -5.54 -8.14
C VAL A 217 -14.95 -4.40 -8.49
N ILE A 218 -16.24 -4.60 -8.22
CA ILE A 218 -17.28 -3.60 -8.47
C ILE A 218 -17.51 -2.76 -7.22
N ILE A 219 -17.45 -1.45 -7.39
CA ILE A 219 -17.68 -0.49 -6.31
C ILE A 219 -19.17 -0.44 -5.97
N TYR A 220 -19.48 -0.33 -4.68
CA TYR A 220 -20.85 -0.11 -4.20
C TYR A 220 -21.49 1.12 -4.87
N GLY A 221 -22.68 0.90 -5.45
CA GLY A 221 -23.45 1.89 -6.18
C GLY A 221 -22.98 2.19 -7.60
N ALA A 222 -22.03 1.41 -8.13
CA ALA A 222 -21.74 1.43 -9.55
C ALA A 222 -22.96 0.93 -10.35
N LYS A 223 -23.21 1.59 -11.49
CA LYS A 223 -24.20 1.19 -12.47
C LYS A 223 -23.56 0.20 -13.43
N LEU A 224 -24.05 -1.03 -13.43
CA LEU A 224 -23.65 -2.10 -14.34
C LEU A 224 -24.40 -1.95 -15.66
N LYS A 225 -23.65 -2.03 -16.76
CA LYS A 225 -24.18 -2.00 -18.13
C LYS A 225 -24.30 -3.38 -18.76
N VAL A 226 -23.80 -4.40 -18.06
CA VAL A 226 -23.84 -5.80 -18.46
C VAL A 226 -24.70 -6.62 -17.51
N VAL A 227 -25.18 -7.76 -17.99
CA VAL A 227 -25.98 -8.74 -17.22
C VAL A 227 -25.16 -10.02 -17.00
N ASP A 228 -25.44 -10.73 -15.91
CA ASP A 228 -24.84 -12.04 -15.65
C ASP A 228 -25.14 -13.03 -16.79
N GLY A 229 -24.10 -13.69 -17.31
CA GLY A 229 -24.18 -14.60 -18.46
C GLY A 229 -24.15 -13.93 -19.83
N GLN A 230 -24.00 -12.60 -19.92
CA GLN A 230 -23.90 -11.90 -21.20
C GLN A 230 -22.55 -12.15 -21.88
N SER A 231 -22.58 -12.46 -23.19
CA SER A 231 -21.37 -12.48 -24.02
C SER A 231 -21.00 -11.06 -24.43
N ILE A 232 -19.74 -10.67 -24.24
CA ILE A 232 -19.21 -9.34 -24.48
C ILE A 232 -17.98 -9.38 -25.40
N GLU A 233 -17.82 -8.35 -26.23
CA GLU A 233 -16.63 -8.15 -27.06
C GLU A 233 -15.57 -7.32 -26.31
N ALA A 234 -14.34 -7.28 -26.81
CA ALA A 234 -13.27 -6.48 -26.21
C ALA A 234 -13.62 -4.98 -26.17
N ASN A 235 -13.32 -4.31 -25.07
CA ASN A 235 -13.57 -2.88 -24.79
C ASN A 235 -15.04 -2.48 -24.63
N GLU A 236 -15.89 -3.42 -24.22
CA GLU A 236 -17.26 -3.14 -23.82
C GLU A 236 -17.33 -2.58 -22.38
N LEU A 237 -18.27 -1.67 -22.15
CA LEU A 237 -18.44 -0.97 -20.87
C LEU A 237 -19.11 -1.92 -19.87
N LEU A 238 -18.44 -2.25 -18.76
CA LEU A 238 -18.98 -3.14 -17.73
C LEU A 238 -19.75 -2.37 -16.66
N ALA A 239 -19.14 -1.31 -16.12
CA ALA A 239 -19.68 -0.55 -15.00
C ALA A 239 -19.29 0.93 -15.09
N GLU A 240 -20.15 1.81 -14.59
CA GLU A 240 -19.90 3.25 -14.45
C GLU A 240 -20.27 3.75 -13.04
N TRP A 241 -19.54 4.74 -12.51
CA TRP A 241 -19.84 5.36 -11.22
C TRP A 241 -19.37 6.82 -11.14
N ASP A 242 -19.87 7.55 -10.15
CA ASP A 242 -19.38 8.89 -9.81
C ASP A 242 -18.14 8.77 -8.92
N PRO A 243 -16.95 9.24 -9.34
CA PRO A 243 -15.72 9.06 -8.59
C PRO A 243 -15.63 10.01 -7.38
N PHE A 244 -16.38 11.12 -7.39
CA PHE A 244 -16.29 12.18 -6.39
C PHE A 244 -17.24 11.96 -5.22
N THR A 245 -18.21 11.07 -5.35
CA THR A 245 -19.22 10.83 -4.32
C THR A 245 -19.42 9.35 -4.04
N LEU A 246 -19.58 9.01 -2.76
CA LEU A 246 -20.07 7.71 -2.35
C LEU A 246 -21.59 7.80 -2.20
N PRO A 247 -22.38 7.10 -3.04
CA PRO A 247 -23.84 7.11 -2.90
C PRO A 247 -24.27 6.26 -1.70
N ILE A 248 -25.26 6.72 -0.95
CA ILE A 248 -26.03 5.92 0.00
C ILE A 248 -27.31 5.53 -0.72
N LEU A 249 -27.44 4.24 -1.03
CA LEU A 249 -28.54 3.68 -1.81
C LEU A 249 -29.56 2.97 -0.94
N THR A 250 -30.72 2.71 -1.52
CA THR A 250 -31.74 1.82 -0.97
C THR A 250 -31.96 0.57 -1.81
N ASP A 251 -32.29 -0.53 -1.17
CA ASP A 251 -32.68 -1.82 -1.76
C ASP A 251 -34.21 -2.04 -1.77
N VAL A 252 -35.00 -1.15 -1.17
CA VAL A 252 -36.45 -1.31 -1.01
C VAL A 252 -37.23 -0.12 -1.53
N ALA A 253 -38.43 -0.39 -2.07
CA ALA A 253 -39.38 0.64 -2.44
C ALA A 253 -40.12 1.16 -1.20
N GLY A 254 -40.51 2.44 -1.21
CA GLY A 254 -41.38 2.99 -0.17
C GLY A 254 -41.37 4.51 -0.11
N ILE A 255 -41.78 5.04 1.04
CA ILE A 255 -41.85 6.48 1.30
C ILE A 255 -40.74 6.88 2.29
N ILE A 256 -40.02 7.95 1.98
CA ILE A 256 -38.95 8.46 2.85
C ILE A 256 -39.52 9.11 4.11
N LYS A 257 -38.93 8.77 5.26
CA LYS A 257 -39.14 9.44 6.54
C LYS A 257 -37.82 9.82 7.20
N PHE A 258 -37.71 11.05 7.67
CA PHE A 258 -36.52 11.51 8.38
C PHE A 258 -36.57 11.13 9.85
N GLY A 259 -35.42 10.74 10.40
CA GLY A 259 -35.22 10.49 11.83
C GLY A 259 -34.01 11.27 12.29
N ASP A 260 -34.18 12.11 13.31
CA ASP A 260 -33.13 12.98 13.88
C ASP A 260 -32.41 13.84 12.83
N LEU A 261 -33.09 14.14 11.72
CA LEU A 261 -32.59 14.91 10.59
C LEU A 261 -33.47 16.16 10.47
N ALA A 262 -33.02 17.25 11.11
CA ALA A 262 -33.76 18.49 11.26
C ALA A 262 -32.90 19.69 10.82
N GLU A 263 -33.51 20.59 10.06
CA GLU A 263 -32.88 21.81 9.57
C GLU A 263 -32.47 22.73 10.75
N GLY A 264 -31.23 23.23 10.70
CA GLY A 264 -30.63 24.07 11.75
C GLY A 264 -30.03 23.32 12.94
N GLN A 265 -30.33 22.02 13.11
CA GLN A 265 -29.78 21.20 14.20
C GLN A 265 -28.79 20.13 13.69
N THR A 266 -29.24 19.25 12.80
CA THR A 266 -28.43 18.16 12.25
C THR A 266 -28.22 18.29 10.74
N MET A 267 -28.98 19.18 10.08
CA MET A 267 -28.86 19.47 8.65
C MET A 267 -28.85 20.98 8.42
N GLN A 268 -28.06 21.44 7.47
CA GLN A 268 -28.04 22.83 7.03
C GLN A 268 -28.10 22.92 5.51
N GLU A 269 -28.85 23.89 5.00
CA GLU A 269 -28.86 24.21 3.58
C GLU A 269 -27.58 24.98 3.23
N LYS A 270 -26.79 24.43 2.31
CA LYS A 270 -25.56 25.03 1.82
C LYS A 270 -25.72 25.37 0.35
N LEU A 271 -25.51 26.63 0.01
CA LEU A 271 -25.47 27.07 -1.38
C LEU A 271 -24.12 26.70 -1.99
N ASP A 272 -24.13 25.99 -3.10
CA ASP A 272 -22.91 25.78 -3.89
C ASP A 272 -22.57 27.09 -4.62
N PRO A 273 -21.40 27.71 -4.35
CA PRO A 273 -21.01 28.97 -4.96
C PRO A 273 -20.77 28.88 -6.47
N VAL A 274 -20.59 27.67 -7.03
CA VAL A 274 -20.34 27.47 -8.47
C VAL A 274 -21.65 27.25 -9.22
N THR A 275 -22.50 26.36 -8.73
CA THR A 275 -23.74 25.97 -9.44
C THR A 275 -24.95 26.81 -9.02
N GLY A 276 -24.87 27.55 -7.91
CA GLY A 276 -25.97 28.32 -7.34
C GLY A 276 -27.12 27.45 -6.80
N LYS A 277 -26.97 26.11 -6.81
CA LYS A 277 -27.96 25.19 -6.27
C LYS A 277 -27.81 25.10 -4.76
N SER A 278 -28.93 25.12 -4.05
CA SER A 278 -28.94 24.81 -2.63
C SER A 278 -28.96 23.29 -2.43
N SER A 279 -28.08 22.81 -1.56
CA SER A 279 -27.96 21.39 -1.21
C SER A 279 -28.08 21.23 0.30
N LYS A 280 -28.84 20.23 0.73
CA LYS A 280 -29.03 19.91 2.14
C LYS A 280 -27.85 19.07 2.65
N VAL A 281 -27.05 19.60 3.57
CA VAL A 281 -25.83 18.95 4.07
C VAL A 281 -25.98 18.64 5.56
N VAL A 282 -25.65 17.41 5.96
CA VAL A 282 -25.62 17.01 7.37
C VAL A 282 -24.43 17.68 8.07
N VAL A 283 -24.68 18.38 9.17
CA VAL A 283 -23.67 19.15 9.91
C VAL A 283 -23.35 18.53 11.26
N GLU A 284 -22.24 18.93 11.87
CA GLU A 284 -21.92 18.53 13.23
C GLU A 284 -22.98 19.00 14.20
N PHE A 285 -23.47 18.08 15.03
CA PHE A 285 -24.49 18.32 16.03
C PHE A 285 -23.92 18.16 17.44
N ARG A 286 -24.40 18.99 18.37
CA ARG A 286 -23.88 19.03 19.75
C ARG A 286 -24.44 17.93 20.64
N ASP A 287 -25.62 17.41 20.31
CA ASP A 287 -26.36 16.46 21.14
C ASP A 287 -25.94 15.01 20.86
N VAL A 288 -25.59 14.26 21.89
CA VAL A 288 -24.98 12.92 21.74
C VAL A 288 -26.01 11.86 21.31
N ASP A 289 -27.30 12.12 21.57
CA ASP A 289 -28.39 11.18 21.26
C ASP A 289 -28.92 11.29 19.83
N ASN A 290 -28.60 12.38 19.11
CA ASN A 290 -29.06 12.55 17.73
C ASN A 290 -28.36 11.55 16.79
N ARG A 291 -29.16 10.71 16.12
CA ARG A 291 -28.68 9.74 15.13
C ARG A 291 -29.36 10.01 13.79
N PRO A 292 -28.89 11.03 13.03
CA PRO A 292 -29.51 11.41 11.76
C PRO A 292 -29.57 10.20 10.84
N ARG A 293 -30.77 9.89 10.37
CA ARG A 293 -31.06 8.71 9.55
C ARG A 293 -32.23 8.97 8.62
N ILE A 294 -32.22 8.26 7.50
CA ILE A 294 -33.32 8.16 6.55
C ILE A 294 -33.93 6.77 6.70
N SER A 295 -35.22 6.70 6.99
CA SER A 295 -35.96 5.44 7.11
C SER A 295 -36.97 5.32 6.00
N ILE A 296 -37.12 4.12 5.43
CA ILE A 296 -38.08 3.87 4.37
C ILE A 296 -39.31 3.23 4.96
N LYS A 297 -40.47 3.78 4.67
CA LYS A 297 -41.77 3.32 5.14
C LYS A 297 -42.48 2.53 4.06
N ASP A 298 -43.04 1.39 4.46
CA ASP A 298 -43.99 0.64 3.64
C ASP A 298 -45.35 1.35 3.60
N ASP A 299 -46.28 0.85 2.77
CA ASP A 299 -47.64 1.38 2.65
C ASP A 299 -48.44 1.33 3.97
N LYS A 300 -47.94 0.61 4.98
CA LYS A 300 -48.52 0.49 6.33
C LYS A 300 -47.86 1.42 7.34
N GLY A 301 -46.95 2.30 6.91
CA GLY A 301 -46.23 3.26 7.77
C GLY A 301 -45.17 2.64 8.69
N LYS A 302 -44.91 1.32 8.57
CA LYS A 302 -43.83 0.64 9.28
C LYS A 302 -42.56 0.73 8.46
N THR A 303 -41.42 0.63 9.15
CA THR A 303 -40.14 0.66 8.44
C THR A 303 -39.99 -0.62 7.62
N ALA A 304 -39.79 -0.47 6.31
CA ALA A 304 -39.64 -1.57 5.37
C ALA A 304 -38.52 -2.52 5.83
N ARG A 305 -38.67 -3.81 5.54
CA ARG A 305 -37.69 -4.84 5.88
C ARG A 305 -36.67 -4.99 4.76
N VAL A 306 -35.41 -5.11 5.16
CA VAL A 306 -34.24 -5.33 4.30
C VAL A 306 -33.70 -6.73 4.63
N GLY A 307 -33.77 -7.65 3.67
CA GLY A 307 -33.33 -9.04 3.84
C GLY A 307 -34.01 -9.80 4.99
N ASP A 308 -33.28 -10.74 5.59
CA ASP A 308 -33.78 -11.74 6.56
C ASP A 308 -33.93 -11.25 8.01
N GLY A 309 -33.89 -9.92 8.25
CA GLY A 309 -34.05 -9.35 9.59
C GLY A 309 -33.74 -7.86 9.76
N GLY A 310 -33.27 -7.18 8.72
CA GLY A 310 -32.93 -5.76 8.77
C GLY A 310 -34.15 -4.84 8.62
N HIS A 311 -34.01 -3.62 9.12
CA HIS A 311 -34.93 -2.52 8.82
C HIS A 311 -34.25 -1.53 7.88
N ALA A 312 -35.00 -1.00 6.91
CA ALA A 312 -34.55 0.03 5.97
C ALA A 312 -34.30 1.36 6.69
N ARG A 313 -33.17 1.44 7.40
CA ARG A 313 -32.69 2.60 8.16
C ARG A 313 -31.25 2.87 7.77
N TYR A 314 -31.04 3.98 7.10
CA TYR A 314 -29.73 4.40 6.61
C TYR A 314 -29.27 5.59 7.43
N TYR A 315 -28.19 5.42 8.18
CA TYR A 315 -27.61 6.51 8.96
C TYR A 315 -26.85 7.48 8.06
N MET A 316 -26.98 8.78 8.34
CA MET A 316 -26.37 9.84 7.55
C MET A 316 -25.14 10.39 8.28
N PRO A 317 -23.93 10.21 7.74
CA PRO A 317 -22.73 10.78 8.35
C PRO A 317 -22.71 12.31 8.17
N VAL A 318 -21.94 12.98 9.03
CA VAL A 318 -21.65 14.41 8.88
C VAL A 318 -20.96 14.65 7.54
N GLY A 319 -21.38 15.70 6.82
CA GLY A 319 -20.89 16.02 5.48
C GLY A 319 -21.65 15.34 4.34
N ALA A 320 -22.56 14.40 4.62
CA ALA A 320 -23.41 13.81 3.60
C ALA A 320 -24.37 14.86 3.01
N ILE A 321 -24.46 14.89 1.68
CA ILE A 321 -25.40 15.71 0.93
C ILE A 321 -26.67 14.89 0.71
N VAL A 322 -27.77 15.28 1.34
CA VAL A 322 -29.06 14.62 1.22
C VAL A 322 -29.69 15.00 -0.13
N MET A 323 -30.05 13.99 -0.93
CA MET A 323 -30.56 14.18 -2.30
C MET A 323 -32.09 14.08 -2.38
N VAL A 324 -32.75 13.70 -1.29
CA VAL A 324 -34.18 13.39 -1.24
C VAL A 324 -34.89 14.24 -0.19
N ASN A 325 -36.21 14.43 -0.31
CA ASN A 325 -37.03 15.09 0.69
C ASN A 325 -37.89 14.10 1.47
N GLU A 326 -38.36 14.52 2.64
CA GLU A 326 -39.30 13.73 3.42
C GLU A 326 -40.64 13.60 2.69
N GLY A 327 -41.17 12.38 2.60
CA GLY A 327 -42.41 12.07 1.89
C GLY A 327 -42.24 11.67 0.42
N ASP A 328 -41.03 11.76 -0.14
CA ASP A 328 -40.77 11.36 -1.52
C ASP A 328 -40.91 9.83 -1.70
N PRO A 329 -41.56 9.35 -2.78
CA PRO A 329 -41.56 7.94 -3.15
C PRO A 329 -40.21 7.55 -3.76
N ILE A 330 -39.70 6.39 -3.39
CA ILE A 330 -38.40 5.88 -3.87
C ILE A 330 -38.52 4.45 -4.39
N SER A 331 -37.64 4.15 -5.34
CA SER A 331 -37.45 2.81 -5.90
C SER A 331 -36.13 2.19 -5.42
N PRO A 332 -36.04 0.85 -5.43
CA PRO A 332 -34.77 0.17 -5.19
C PRO A 332 -33.69 0.67 -6.17
N GLY A 333 -32.49 0.98 -5.68
CA GLY A 333 -31.38 1.54 -6.44
C GLY A 333 -31.29 3.07 -6.46
N ASP A 334 -32.26 3.78 -5.86
CA ASP A 334 -32.22 5.24 -5.76
C ASP A 334 -31.21 5.75 -4.72
N VAL A 335 -30.63 6.92 -5.00
CA VAL A 335 -29.62 7.58 -4.16
C VAL A 335 -30.32 8.45 -3.11
N LEU A 336 -30.21 8.07 -1.84
CA LEU A 336 -30.74 8.82 -0.69
C LEU A 336 -29.85 10.03 -0.35
N ALA A 337 -28.54 9.81 -0.35
CA ALA A 337 -27.54 10.83 -0.06
C ALA A 337 -26.24 10.54 -0.79
N ARG A 338 -25.41 11.57 -0.97
CA ARG A 338 -24.07 11.47 -1.53
C ARG A 338 -23.08 11.97 -0.51
N ILE A 339 -22.08 11.16 -0.19
CA ILE A 339 -20.97 11.58 0.66
C ILE A 339 -19.87 12.09 -0.29
N PRO A 340 -19.53 13.39 -0.28
CA PRO A 340 -18.39 13.88 -1.03
C PRO A 340 -17.15 13.16 -0.52
N ARG A 341 -16.43 12.49 -1.42
CA ARG A 341 -15.13 11.93 -1.07
C ARG A 341 -14.17 13.11 -0.90
N GLU A 342 -13.75 13.34 0.34
CA GLU A 342 -12.69 14.32 0.64
C GLU A 342 -11.37 13.95 -0.03
N THR A 343 -11.22 12.75 -0.60
CA THR A 343 -10.06 12.36 -1.42
C THR A 343 -9.79 13.32 -2.59
N THR A 344 -10.79 14.10 -3.03
CA THR A 344 -10.62 15.14 -4.05
C THR A 344 -10.08 16.48 -3.53
N LYS A 345 -10.09 16.72 -2.21
CA LYS A 345 -9.06 17.59 -1.64
C LYS A 345 -7.79 16.75 -1.64
N THR A 346 -7.24 16.55 -2.84
CA THR A 346 -5.95 15.93 -3.08
C THR A 346 -5.54 15.05 -1.90
N LYS A 347 -5.86 13.73 -1.90
CA LYS A 347 -4.78 12.78 -1.53
C LYS A 347 -3.56 13.42 -2.17
N ASP A 348 -2.57 13.82 -1.37
CA ASP A 348 -1.57 14.84 -1.73
C ASP A 348 -0.67 14.29 -2.86
N ILE A 349 -1.25 14.07 -4.04
CA ILE A 349 -0.66 13.66 -5.31
C ILE A 349 0.15 14.86 -5.81
N THR A 350 -0.21 16.08 -5.38
CA THR A 350 0.64 17.28 -5.39
C THR A 350 1.88 17.18 -4.51
N GLY A 351 1.90 16.24 -3.58
CA GLY A 351 3.05 15.93 -2.75
C GLY A 351 4.20 15.38 -3.59
N GLY A 352 3.95 14.54 -4.60
CA GLY A 352 5.01 13.91 -5.39
C GLY A 352 6.12 13.35 -4.48
N LEU A 353 7.30 13.96 -4.53
CA LEU A 353 8.47 13.54 -3.75
C LEU A 353 8.33 13.66 -2.21
N PRO A 354 7.74 14.72 -1.62
CA PRO A 354 7.41 14.77 -0.20
C PRO A 354 6.77 13.52 0.38
N ARG A 355 5.82 12.87 -0.32
CA ARG A 355 5.20 11.63 0.16
C ARG A 355 6.21 10.48 0.18
N VAL A 356 7.02 10.34 -0.87
CA VAL A 356 8.11 9.35 -0.93
C VAL A 356 9.11 9.57 0.21
N ALA A 357 9.47 10.83 0.48
CA ALA A 357 10.34 11.18 1.59
C ALA A 357 9.71 10.86 2.96
N GLU A 358 8.40 11.08 3.14
CA GLU A 358 7.68 10.69 4.36
C GLU A 358 7.70 9.17 4.59
N LEU A 359 7.51 8.38 3.53
CA LEU A 359 7.55 6.91 3.58
C LEU A 359 8.96 6.41 3.94
N PHE A 360 10.00 6.91 3.28
CA PHE A 360 11.39 6.51 3.58
C PHE A 360 11.91 7.03 4.92
N GLU A 361 11.36 8.12 5.45
CA GLU A 361 11.67 8.59 6.81
C GLU A 361 10.75 7.97 7.87
N VAL A 362 9.82 7.10 7.48
CA VAL A 362 8.88 6.41 8.37
C VAL A 362 8.14 7.42 9.26
N ARG A 363 7.69 8.52 8.66
CA ARG A 363 6.95 9.55 9.39
C ARG A 363 5.51 9.11 9.59
N LYS A 364 4.98 9.34 10.79
CA LYS A 364 3.55 9.14 11.06
C LYS A 364 2.73 10.09 10.17
N PRO A 365 1.79 9.56 9.36
CA PRO A 365 0.91 10.41 8.56
C PRO A 365 0.11 11.37 9.46
N LYS A 366 -0.17 12.59 8.96
CA LYS A 366 -1.00 13.56 9.68
C LYS A 366 -2.42 13.05 9.89
N GLU A 367 -2.95 12.35 8.89
CA GLU A 367 -4.23 11.65 8.93
C GLU A 367 -3.98 10.15 8.77
N ASN A 368 -3.74 9.47 9.90
CA ASN A 368 -3.51 8.04 9.89
C ASN A 368 -4.83 7.26 10.00
N ALA A 369 -4.95 6.20 9.21
CA ALA A 369 -6.00 5.21 9.38
C ALA A 369 -5.73 4.43 10.68
N VAL A 370 -6.79 4.15 11.42
CA VAL A 370 -6.75 3.24 12.56
C VAL A 370 -6.97 1.83 12.02
N ILE A 371 -6.01 0.94 12.22
CA ILE A 371 -6.11 -0.46 11.80
C ILE A 371 -6.50 -1.35 12.99
N SER A 372 -7.21 -2.45 12.72
CA SER A 372 -7.46 -3.48 13.74
C SER A 372 -6.17 -4.23 14.06
N GLU A 373 -5.95 -4.61 15.32
CA GLU A 373 -4.83 -5.46 15.75
C GLU A 373 -5.24 -6.93 15.82
N ILE A 374 -6.55 -7.20 15.86
CA ILE A 374 -7.12 -8.53 16.03
C ILE A 374 -8.20 -8.79 14.97
N ASP A 375 -8.40 -10.07 14.68
CA ASP A 375 -9.54 -10.52 13.89
C ASP A 375 -10.79 -10.52 14.77
N GLY A 376 -11.94 -10.10 14.23
CA GLY A 376 -13.18 -10.16 14.99
C GLY A 376 -14.35 -9.40 14.40
N THR A 377 -15.47 -9.46 15.10
CA THR A 377 -16.69 -8.75 14.73
C THR A 377 -16.69 -7.35 15.32
N VAL A 378 -17.02 -6.35 14.49
CA VAL A 378 -17.06 -4.94 14.86
C VAL A 378 -18.35 -4.62 15.60
N SER A 379 -18.23 -3.88 16.71
CA SER A 379 -19.34 -3.30 17.47
C SER A 379 -19.01 -1.86 17.86
N PHE A 380 -20.01 -1.02 18.11
CA PHE A 380 -19.79 0.36 18.55
C PHE A 380 -20.05 0.49 20.04
N GLY A 381 -19.03 0.93 20.77
CA GLY A 381 -19.11 1.21 22.20
C GLY A 381 -19.76 2.56 22.50
N LYS A 382 -19.81 2.92 23.79
CA LYS A 382 -20.23 4.27 24.19
C LYS A 382 -19.22 5.31 23.70
N ASP A 383 -19.73 6.32 23.01
CA ASP A 383 -18.96 7.47 22.58
C ASP A 383 -18.30 8.19 23.76
N THR A 384 -17.02 8.54 23.60
CA THR A 384 -16.31 9.42 24.52
C THR A 384 -16.36 10.86 23.99
N LYS A 385 -16.10 11.87 24.84
CA LYS A 385 -16.04 13.28 24.44
C LYS A 385 -15.12 13.45 23.22
N GLY A 386 -15.72 13.68 22.04
CA GLY A 386 -15.01 13.93 20.78
C GLY A 386 -14.50 12.71 20.00
N LYS A 387 -14.66 11.47 20.51
CA LYS A 387 -14.21 10.24 19.83
C LYS A 387 -15.29 9.16 19.85
N ARG A 388 -15.50 8.50 18.71
CA ARG A 388 -16.28 7.27 18.59
C ARG A 388 -15.44 6.08 19.00
N LYS A 389 -16.06 5.14 19.70
CA LYS A 389 -15.40 3.93 20.19
C LYS A 389 -15.84 2.75 19.33
N VAL A 390 -14.89 2.13 18.64
CA VAL A 390 -15.10 0.91 17.86
C VAL A 390 -14.49 -0.24 18.66
N VAL A 391 -15.25 -1.29 18.89
CA VAL A 391 -14.83 -2.46 19.66
C VAL A 391 -14.83 -3.65 18.72
N VAL A 392 -13.67 -4.24 18.50
CA VAL A 392 -13.52 -5.47 17.73
C VAL A 392 -13.49 -6.62 18.73
N SER A 393 -14.43 -7.56 18.59
CA SER A 393 -14.55 -8.73 19.47
C SER A 393 -14.12 -9.99 18.72
N PRO A 394 -13.04 -10.67 19.12
CA PRO A 394 -12.62 -11.93 18.50
C PRO A 394 -13.56 -13.07 18.91
N GLU A 395 -13.55 -14.18 18.17
CA GLU A 395 -14.29 -15.40 18.55
C GLU A 395 -13.74 -16.01 19.86
N VAL A 396 -12.43 -15.87 20.07
CA VAL A 396 -11.72 -16.34 21.27
C VAL A 396 -10.75 -15.24 21.70
N GLY A 397 -10.91 -14.74 22.93
CA GLY A 397 -10.01 -13.74 23.52
C GLY A 397 -10.72 -12.50 24.04
N GLU A 398 -9.94 -11.48 24.37
CA GLU A 398 -10.45 -10.21 24.89
C GLU A 398 -10.77 -9.22 23.76
N PRO A 399 -11.89 -8.47 23.85
CA PRO A 399 -12.22 -7.45 22.86
C PRO A 399 -11.22 -6.29 22.92
N ARG A 400 -10.86 -5.76 21.74
CA ARG A 400 -9.98 -4.59 21.60
C ARG A 400 -10.78 -3.35 21.25
N GLU A 401 -10.41 -2.24 21.88
CA GLU A 401 -11.10 -0.95 21.73
C GLU A 401 -10.25 0.05 20.95
N TYR A 402 -10.85 0.64 19.92
CA TYR A 402 -10.25 1.63 19.03
C TYR A 402 -11.00 2.96 19.13
N LEU A 403 -10.26 4.07 19.22
CA LEU A 403 -10.84 5.41 19.37
C LEU A 403 -10.67 6.21 18.08
N ILE A 404 -11.78 6.44 17.37
CA ILE A 404 -11.82 7.19 16.12
C ILE A 404 -12.34 8.62 16.38
N PRO A 405 -11.65 9.68 15.94
CA PRO A 405 -12.15 11.06 16.08
C PRO A 405 -13.54 11.26 15.43
N LYS A 406 -14.44 12.00 16.11
CA LYS A 406 -15.74 12.39 15.53
C LYS A 406 -15.51 13.27 14.30
N GLY A 407 -16.32 13.06 13.25
CA GLY A 407 -16.22 13.78 11.96
C GLY A 407 -15.39 13.05 10.90
N LYS A 408 -14.64 11.99 11.26
CA LYS A 408 -13.96 11.12 10.28
C LYS A 408 -14.87 9.98 9.84
N HIS A 409 -14.73 9.58 8.57
CA HIS A 409 -15.52 8.51 7.96
C HIS A 409 -14.98 7.14 8.40
N ILE A 410 -15.88 6.33 8.97
CA ILE A 410 -15.60 4.96 9.41
C ILE A 410 -15.93 4.05 8.24
N SER A 411 -14.97 3.22 7.83
CA SER A 411 -15.13 2.31 6.68
C SER A 411 -16.04 1.12 7.02
N VAL A 412 -16.08 0.70 8.29
CA VAL A 412 -16.74 -0.51 8.78
C VAL A 412 -18.11 -0.25 9.43
N HIS A 413 -19.01 -1.22 9.34
CA HIS A 413 -20.33 -1.20 9.99
C HIS A 413 -20.39 -2.14 11.19
N GLU A 414 -21.49 -2.02 11.95
CA GLU A 414 -21.75 -2.89 13.11
C GLU A 414 -22.11 -4.29 12.61
N GLY A 415 -21.42 -5.30 13.13
CA GLY A 415 -21.56 -6.69 12.70
C GLY A 415 -20.61 -7.11 11.58
N ASP A 416 -19.83 -6.19 11.00
CA ASP A 416 -18.82 -6.54 10.00
C ASP A 416 -17.70 -7.37 10.66
N TYR A 417 -17.23 -8.40 9.97
CA TYR A 417 -16.04 -9.16 10.38
C TYR A 417 -14.81 -8.51 9.75
N VAL A 418 -13.88 -8.06 10.59
CA VAL A 418 -12.62 -7.43 10.16
C VAL A 418 -11.44 -8.32 10.47
N ARG A 419 -10.43 -8.28 9.61
CA ARG A 419 -9.16 -8.98 9.84
C ARG A 419 -8.13 -8.07 10.49
N ALA A 420 -7.13 -8.69 11.13
CA ALA A 420 -5.98 -8.01 11.68
C ALA A 420 -5.26 -7.20 10.58
N GLY A 421 -5.04 -5.93 10.88
CA GLY A 421 -4.43 -4.92 10.03
C GLY A 421 -5.39 -4.26 9.04
N GLU A 422 -6.67 -4.63 9.01
CA GLU A 422 -7.68 -3.96 8.20
C GLU A 422 -8.01 -2.56 8.75
N ALA A 423 -8.17 -1.58 7.87
CA ALA A 423 -8.43 -0.20 8.25
C ALA A 423 -9.90 0.03 8.65
N LEU A 424 -10.12 0.52 9.88
CA LEU A 424 -11.43 0.86 10.43
C LEU A 424 -11.91 2.27 10.04
N MET A 425 -10.98 3.10 9.55
CA MET A 425 -11.21 4.50 9.19
C MET A 425 -10.43 4.83 7.92
N ASP A 426 -10.98 5.75 7.11
CA ASP A 426 -10.27 6.30 5.96
C ASP A 426 -9.02 7.09 6.39
N GLY A 427 -7.87 6.79 5.78
CA GLY A 427 -6.60 7.47 6.06
C GLY A 427 -5.41 6.71 5.49
N SER A 428 -4.20 7.26 5.64
CA SER A 428 -2.97 6.52 5.32
C SER A 428 -2.64 5.55 6.45
N ALA A 429 -2.31 4.30 6.13
CA ALA A 429 -1.84 3.38 7.16
C ALA A 429 -0.48 3.83 7.71
N ASN A 430 -0.31 3.67 9.04
CA ASN A 430 0.95 3.98 9.70
C ASN A 430 1.89 2.76 9.62
N PRO A 431 3.10 2.90 9.04
CA PRO A 431 4.05 1.79 8.89
C PRO A 431 4.38 1.05 10.20
N HIS A 432 4.44 1.76 11.33
CA HIS A 432 4.71 1.13 12.63
C HIS A 432 3.60 0.20 13.10
N ASP A 433 2.35 0.56 12.80
CA ASP A 433 1.20 -0.25 13.20
C ASP A 433 1.12 -1.50 12.31
N ILE A 434 1.44 -1.37 11.02
CA ILE A 434 1.55 -2.51 10.10
C ILE A 434 2.64 -3.49 10.55
N LEU A 435 3.80 -3.00 10.98
CA LEU A 435 4.87 -3.87 11.49
C LEU A 435 4.42 -4.71 12.68
N ALA A 436 3.72 -4.08 13.62
CA ALA A 436 3.28 -4.73 14.85
C ALA A 436 2.20 -5.79 14.59
N VAL A 437 1.32 -5.56 13.61
CA VAL A 437 0.15 -6.42 13.37
C VAL A 437 0.41 -7.47 12.28
N ARG A 438 0.99 -7.07 11.14
CA ARG A 438 1.16 -7.93 9.96
C ARG A 438 2.60 -8.43 9.75
N GLY A 439 3.55 -7.90 10.51
CA GLY A 439 4.96 -8.30 10.45
C GLY A 439 5.76 -7.64 9.33
N GLU A 440 7.02 -8.07 9.20
CA GLU A 440 8.05 -7.44 8.37
C GLU A 440 7.74 -7.54 6.86
N LYS A 441 7.30 -8.72 6.39
CA LYS A 441 7.05 -8.97 4.95
C LYS A 441 5.93 -8.09 4.40
N GLU A 442 4.81 -8.06 5.11
CA GLU A 442 3.65 -7.26 4.72
C GLU A 442 3.94 -5.76 4.78
N LEU A 443 4.69 -5.31 5.81
CA LEU A 443 5.18 -3.94 5.85
C LEU A 443 6.07 -3.62 4.65
N ALA A 444 7.02 -4.49 4.33
CA ALA A 444 7.96 -4.25 3.25
C ALA A 444 7.23 -4.18 1.90
N LYS A 445 6.27 -5.08 1.67
CA LYS A 445 5.35 -5.04 0.51
C LYS A 445 4.59 -3.73 0.45
N TYR A 446 3.96 -3.31 1.56
CA TYR A 446 3.24 -2.04 1.64
C TYR A 446 4.12 -0.82 1.30
N LEU A 447 5.36 -0.76 1.83
CA LEU A 447 6.28 0.34 1.53
C LEU A 447 6.69 0.36 0.05
N VAL A 448 6.93 -0.81 -0.54
CA VAL A 448 7.24 -0.92 -1.98
C VAL A 448 6.05 -0.44 -2.82
N ASP A 449 4.85 -0.93 -2.52
CA ASP A 449 3.62 -0.60 -3.26
C ASP A 449 3.27 0.90 -3.18
N GLU A 450 3.31 1.50 -1.99
CA GLU A 450 3.01 2.94 -1.80
C GLU A 450 4.03 3.84 -2.52
N VAL A 451 5.32 3.52 -2.46
CA VAL A 451 6.35 4.29 -3.18
C VAL A 451 6.19 4.11 -4.68
N GLN A 452 5.96 2.88 -5.14
CA GLN A 452 5.79 2.55 -6.54
C GLN A 452 4.57 3.26 -7.14
N GLN A 453 3.46 3.30 -6.42
CA GLN A 453 2.26 4.03 -6.80
C GLN A 453 2.54 5.51 -7.05
N VAL A 454 3.30 6.18 -6.17
CA VAL A 454 3.64 7.60 -6.36
C VAL A 454 4.45 7.81 -7.64
N TYR A 455 5.44 6.98 -7.93
CA TYR A 455 6.23 7.11 -9.17
C TYR A 455 5.39 6.81 -10.42
N ARG A 456 4.53 5.79 -10.37
CA ARG A 456 3.67 5.38 -11.47
C ARG A 456 2.60 6.42 -11.80
N LEU A 457 1.96 7.01 -10.78
CA LEU A 457 1.03 8.13 -10.95
C LEU A 457 1.69 9.33 -11.66
N GLN A 458 2.99 9.52 -11.43
CA GLN A 458 3.80 10.56 -12.07
C GLN A 458 4.37 10.14 -13.44
N GLY A 459 4.02 8.94 -13.92
CA GLY A 459 4.40 8.42 -15.24
C GLY A 459 5.83 7.87 -15.31
N VAL A 460 6.50 7.66 -14.18
CA VAL A 460 7.84 7.06 -14.13
C VAL A 460 7.70 5.58 -13.83
N LYS A 461 8.25 4.74 -14.72
CA LYS A 461 8.33 3.29 -14.50
C LYS A 461 9.63 2.97 -13.77
N ILE A 462 9.52 2.50 -12.53
CA ILE A 462 10.64 1.96 -11.74
C ILE A 462 10.33 0.48 -11.48
N ASN A 463 11.36 -0.36 -11.41
CA ASN A 463 11.18 -1.75 -10.99
C ASN A 463 11.26 -1.85 -9.46
N ASP A 464 10.37 -2.63 -8.88
CA ASP A 464 10.22 -2.84 -7.44
C ASP A 464 11.56 -3.23 -6.77
N LYS A 465 12.48 -3.90 -7.48
CA LYS A 465 13.78 -4.36 -6.94
C LYS A 465 14.64 -3.23 -6.39
N HIS A 466 14.51 -2.03 -6.97
CA HIS A 466 15.22 -0.85 -6.50
C HIS A 466 14.66 -0.35 -5.18
N ILE A 467 13.33 -0.33 -5.02
CA ILE A 467 12.69 0.11 -3.79
C ILE A 467 12.93 -0.93 -2.69
N GLU A 468 12.84 -2.22 -3.01
CA GLU A 468 13.16 -3.33 -2.11
C GLU A 468 14.58 -3.21 -1.53
N ALA A 469 15.57 -2.82 -2.34
CA ALA A 469 16.95 -2.65 -1.87
C ALA A 469 17.06 -1.57 -0.78
N ILE A 470 16.26 -0.51 -0.85
CA ILE A 470 16.19 0.54 0.18
C ILE A 470 15.42 0.05 1.40
N VAL A 471 14.24 -0.55 1.20
CA VAL A 471 13.38 -1.05 2.28
C VAL A 471 14.07 -2.13 3.10
N ARG A 472 14.88 -3.00 2.46
CA ARG A 472 15.76 -3.96 3.16
C ARG A 472 16.67 -3.28 4.18
N GLN A 473 17.22 -2.11 3.86
CA GLN A 473 18.09 -1.38 4.78
C GLN A 473 17.33 -0.71 5.92
N MET A 474 16.07 -0.32 5.69
CA MET A 474 15.21 0.23 6.74
C MET A 474 14.80 -0.81 7.80
N LEU A 475 14.79 -2.09 7.42
CA LEU A 475 14.40 -3.24 8.25
C LEU A 475 15.59 -4.08 8.75
N LYS A 476 16.83 -3.59 8.55
CA LYS A 476 18.05 -4.34 8.88
C LYS A 476 18.28 -4.54 10.39
N ARG A 477 17.57 -3.81 11.25
CA ARG A 477 17.82 -3.82 12.70
C ARG A 477 16.66 -4.43 13.49
N VAL A 478 17.03 -5.04 14.61
CA VAL A 478 16.11 -5.54 15.64
C VAL A 478 16.41 -4.85 16.97
N ARG A 479 15.41 -4.73 17.84
CA ARG A 479 15.55 -4.25 19.20
C ARG A 479 15.41 -5.40 20.18
N ILE A 480 16.38 -5.56 21.07
CA ILE A 480 16.38 -6.63 22.07
C ILE A 480 15.29 -6.36 23.12
N THR A 481 14.39 -7.33 23.30
CA THR A 481 13.36 -7.32 24.34
C THR A 481 13.76 -8.19 25.52
N GLU A 482 14.50 -9.26 25.28
CA GLU A 482 15.08 -10.10 26.33
C GLU A 482 16.49 -10.52 25.91
N PRO A 483 17.53 -10.23 26.69
CA PRO A 483 18.90 -10.54 26.30
C PRO A 483 19.26 -12.03 26.43
N GLY A 484 18.45 -12.84 27.12
CA GLY A 484 18.78 -14.25 27.37
C GLY A 484 20.12 -14.41 28.08
N ASP A 485 20.92 -15.37 27.63
CA ASP A 485 22.31 -15.58 28.08
C ASP A 485 23.34 -14.95 27.13
N SER A 486 22.91 -14.02 26.26
CA SER A 486 23.79 -13.27 25.35
C SER A 486 24.43 -12.05 26.02
N ASP A 487 25.43 -11.46 25.34
CA ASP A 487 26.06 -10.20 25.76
C ASP A 487 25.23 -8.95 25.40
N PHE A 488 23.99 -9.11 24.90
CA PHE A 488 23.17 -7.98 24.48
C PHE A 488 22.56 -7.21 25.66
N LEU A 489 22.27 -5.93 25.44
CA LEU A 489 21.58 -5.09 26.42
C LEU A 489 20.09 -4.97 26.10
N LEU A 490 19.27 -4.86 27.15
CA LEU A 490 17.82 -4.62 27.02
C LEU A 490 17.56 -3.31 26.28
N GLY A 491 16.77 -3.35 25.21
CA GLY A 491 16.43 -2.20 24.38
C GLY A 491 17.52 -1.77 23.39
N GLU A 492 18.65 -2.48 23.36
CA GLU A 492 19.70 -2.25 22.36
C GLU A 492 19.19 -2.57 20.96
N SER A 493 19.57 -1.74 19.99
CA SER A 493 19.33 -2.04 18.57
C SER A 493 20.58 -2.69 17.98
N ILE A 494 20.45 -3.81 17.29
CA ILE A 494 21.55 -4.52 16.64
C ILE A 494 21.18 -4.91 15.21
N ASP A 495 22.16 -5.30 14.41
CA ASP A 495 21.93 -5.83 13.06
C ASP A 495 21.27 -7.21 13.14
N LYS A 496 20.26 -7.45 12.32
CA LYS A 496 19.48 -8.69 12.30
C LYS A 496 20.35 -9.93 12.05
N PHE A 497 21.32 -9.84 11.15
CA PHE A 497 22.18 -10.99 10.82
C PHE A 497 23.14 -11.34 11.97
N ILE A 498 23.60 -10.32 12.72
CA ILE A 498 24.43 -10.54 13.91
C ILE A 498 23.60 -11.16 15.03
N PHE A 499 22.37 -10.67 15.23
CA PHE A 499 21.44 -11.25 16.20
C PHE A 499 21.18 -12.73 15.93
N GLU A 500 20.86 -13.08 14.67
CA GLU A 500 20.60 -14.46 14.25
C GLU A 500 21.83 -15.35 14.46
N GLU A 501 23.04 -14.88 14.13
CA GLU A 501 24.29 -15.63 14.32
C GLU A 501 24.60 -15.89 15.81
N VAL A 502 24.44 -14.88 16.66
CA VAL A 502 24.66 -15.04 18.11
C VAL A 502 23.65 -16.01 18.70
N ASN A 503 22.38 -15.90 18.32
CA ASN A 503 21.35 -16.81 18.79
C ASN A 503 21.55 -18.24 18.32
N GLN A 504 21.98 -18.44 17.07
CA GLN A 504 22.30 -19.76 16.55
C GLN A 504 23.43 -20.40 17.37
N ARG A 505 24.50 -19.66 17.68
CA ARG A 505 25.58 -20.14 18.54
C ARG A 505 25.10 -20.49 19.96
N LEU A 506 24.28 -19.64 20.58
CA LEU A 506 23.74 -19.91 21.92
C LEU A 506 22.88 -21.17 21.96
N LEU A 507 22.08 -21.40 20.90
CA LEU A 507 21.28 -22.61 20.75
C LEU A 507 22.14 -23.87 20.61
N GLU A 508 23.23 -23.79 19.84
CA GLU A 508 24.22 -24.89 19.71
C GLU A 508 24.92 -25.20 21.04
N GLU A 509 25.13 -24.18 21.88
CA GLU A 509 25.69 -24.31 23.23
C GLU A 509 24.65 -24.71 24.30
N GLY A 510 23.36 -24.81 23.93
CA GLY A 510 22.27 -25.16 24.86
C GLY A 510 21.89 -24.04 25.85
N LEU A 511 22.28 -22.80 25.57
CA LEU A 511 21.98 -21.61 26.36
C LEU A 511 20.66 -20.96 25.92
N ARG A 512 20.14 -20.01 26.71
CA ARG A 512 18.91 -19.30 26.38
C ARG A 512 19.18 -18.22 25.33
N PRO A 513 18.56 -18.29 24.14
CA PRO A 513 18.72 -17.28 23.11
C PRO A 513 18.09 -15.95 23.53
N ALA A 514 18.55 -14.86 22.91
CA ALA A 514 17.95 -13.54 23.08
C ALA A 514 16.65 -13.43 22.25
N VAL A 515 15.70 -12.64 22.74
CA VAL A 515 14.45 -12.30 22.05
C VAL A 515 14.53 -10.83 21.61
N ALA A 516 14.10 -10.56 20.37
CA ALA A 516 14.11 -9.23 19.80
C ALA A 516 12.86 -8.97 18.97
N GLU A 517 12.46 -7.71 18.88
CA GLU A 517 11.40 -7.23 17.99
C GLU A 517 12.02 -6.53 16.76
N PRO A 518 11.45 -6.70 15.55
CA PRO A 518 11.90 -5.96 14.37
C PRO A 518 11.80 -4.44 14.57
N LEU A 519 12.79 -3.70 14.10
CA LEU A 519 12.85 -2.24 14.26
C LEU A 519 12.90 -1.55 12.90
N LEU A 520 11.77 -0.94 12.51
CA LEU A 520 11.69 -0.08 11.34
C LEU A 520 12.32 1.29 11.60
N LEU A 521 13.36 1.63 10.82
CA LEU A 521 14.06 2.91 10.89
C LEU A 521 13.93 3.69 9.58
N GLY A 522 13.72 5.00 9.68
CA GLY A 522 13.83 5.90 8.53
C GLY A 522 15.28 5.98 8.03
N ILE A 523 15.44 6.28 6.73
CA ILE A 523 16.74 6.26 6.04
C ILE A 523 17.81 7.14 6.71
N THR A 524 17.42 8.27 7.33
CA THR A 524 18.37 9.13 8.08
C THR A 524 18.92 8.44 9.32
N LYS A 525 18.06 7.74 10.07
CA LYS A 525 18.48 7.04 11.29
C LYS A 525 19.19 5.73 10.96
N ALA A 526 18.80 5.07 9.87
CA ALA A 526 19.46 3.89 9.35
C ALA A 526 20.89 4.20 8.87
N SER A 527 21.12 5.32 8.17
CA SER A 527 22.47 5.68 7.70
C SER A 527 23.44 6.11 8.82
N LEU A 528 22.94 6.69 9.91
CA LEU A 528 23.75 6.98 11.12
C LEU A 528 24.08 5.73 11.94
N SER A 529 23.33 4.64 11.70
CA SER A 529 23.40 3.39 12.43
C SER A 529 24.35 2.36 11.80
N THR A 530 25.11 2.74 10.77
CA THR A 530 26.04 1.84 10.08
C THR A 530 27.21 1.43 10.97
N GLU A 531 27.78 0.25 10.72
CA GLU A 531 28.96 -0.22 11.46
C GLU A 531 30.18 0.68 11.24
N SER A 532 30.36 1.14 10.00
CA SER A 532 31.43 2.08 9.67
C SER A 532 31.15 3.46 10.25
N PHE A 533 31.96 3.85 11.24
CA PHE A 533 31.92 5.20 11.77
C PHE A 533 32.51 6.21 10.77
N ILE A 534 33.43 5.78 9.87
CA ILE A 534 33.99 6.64 8.81
C ILE A 534 32.89 7.03 7.82
N SER A 535 32.08 6.07 7.39
CA SER A 535 30.93 6.32 6.52
C SER A 535 29.88 7.18 7.23
N ALA A 536 29.50 6.84 8.45
CA ALA A 536 28.51 7.60 9.21
C ALA A 536 28.95 9.06 9.45
N ALA A 537 30.23 9.29 9.77
CA ALA A 537 30.78 10.62 10.04
C ALA A 537 30.76 11.54 8.82
N SER A 538 30.80 10.98 7.61
CA SER A 538 30.74 11.73 6.35
C SER A 538 29.33 12.26 6.01
N PHE A 539 28.30 11.74 6.69
CA PHE A 539 26.91 12.06 6.38
C PHE A 539 26.42 13.30 7.14
N GLN A 540 26.10 13.15 8.43
CA GLN A 540 25.57 14.19 9.33
C GLN A 540 25.97 13.88 10.78
N GLU A 541 25.80 14.86 11.67
CA GLU A 541 26.13 14.73 13.10
C GLU A 541 27.58 14.28 13.36
N THR A 542 28.54 14.69 12.51
CA THR A 542 29.94 14.24 12.53
C THR A 542 30.56 14.28 13.92
N THR A 543 30.36 15.36 14.68
CA THR A 543 30.88 15.48 16.05
C THR A 543 30.36 14.38 16.97
N LYS A 544 29.06 14.08 16.91
CA LYS A 544 28.44 13.04 17.73
C LYS A 544 28.95 11.65 17.33
N VAL A 545 28.97 11.34 16.04
CA VAL A 545 29.47 10.05 15.53
C VAL A 545 30.93 9.82 15.94
N LEU A 546 31.79 10.82 15.79
CA LEU A 546 33.21 10.71 16.17
C LEU A 546 33.39 10.62 17.69
N THR A 547 32.58 11.33 18.47
CA THR A 547 32.64 11.26 19.94
C THR A 547 32.22 9.89 20.44
N GLU A 548 31.13 9.32 19.90
CA GLU A 548 30.69 7.96 20.22
C GLU A 548 31.72 6.91 19.78
N ALA A 549 32.31 7.06 18.59
CA ALA A 549 33.34 6.17 18.10
C ALA A 549 34.62 6.23 18.96
N ALA A 550 35.03 7.43 19.38
CA ALA A 550 36.19 7.62 20.27
C ALA A 550 35.93 7.06 21.67
N ALA A 551 34.75 7.30 22.24
CA ALA A 551 34.36 6.80 23.56
C ALA A 551 34.30 5.26 23.60
N ALA A 552 33.81 4.63 22.52
CA ALA A 552 33.72 3.19 22.40
C ALA A 552 35.00 2.53 21.85
N GLY A 553 36.01 3.31 21.44
CA GLY A 553 37.23 2.78 20.82
C GLY A 553 36.98 1.97 19.55
N LYS A 554 36.01 2.39 18.71
CA LYS A 554 35.58 1.63 17.52
C LYS A 554 36.71 1.46 16.51
N VAL A 555 36.77 0.27 15.91
CA VAL A 555 37.68 -0.07 14.81
C VAL A 555 36.86 -0.24 13.53
N ASP A 556 37.27 0.42 12.45
CA ASP A 556 36.63 0.32 11.14
C ASP A 556 37.40 -0.67 10.24
N TYR A 557 36.69 -1.64 9.67
CA TYR A 557 37.26 -2.69 8.82
C TYR A 557 37.21 -2.36 7.32
N LEU A 558 36.71 -1.19 6.92
CA LEU A 558 36.67 -0.71 5.54
C LEU A 558 35.96 -1.69 4.59
N ASN A 559 34.79 -2.19 5.01
CA ASN A 559 34.02 -3.18 4.26
C ASN A 559 33.05 -2.54 3.25
N GLY A 560 32.73 -1.25 3.40
CA GLY A 560 31.80 -0.50 2.57
C GLY A 560 32.47 0.30 1.47
N LEU A 561 31.65 0.89 0.60
CA LEU A 561 32.14 1.68 -0.54
C LEU A 561 32.82 2.98 -0.06
N LYS A 562 32.15 3.71 0.83
CA LYS A 562 32.54 5.10 1.13
C LYS A 562 33.81 5.20 1.94
N GLU A 563 34.02 4.32 2.91
CA GLU A 563 35.28 4.33 3.66
C GLU A 563 36.48 4.10 2.75
N ASN A 564 36.35 3.19 1.78
CA ASN A 564 37.42 2.93 0.83
C ASN A 564 37.66 4.14 -0.09
N VAL A 565 36.59 4.85 -0.52
CA VAL A 565 36.73 6.11 -1.26
C VAL A 565 37.47 7.16 -0.43
N ILE A 566 37.08 7.36 0.83
CA ILE A 566 37.69 8.36 1.74
C ILE A 566 39.18 8.03 1.98
N MET A 567 39.50 6.75 2.14
CA MET A 567 40.87 6.28 2.36
C MET A 567 41.71 6.15 1.08
N GLY A 568 41.15 6.44 -0.10
CA GLY A 568 41.85 6.32 -1.38
C GLY A 568 42.17 4.87 -1.78
N ARG A 569 41.38 3.90 -1.31
CA ARG A 569 41.48 2.48 -1.64
C ARG A 569 40.49 2.10 -2.73
N LEU A 570 40.76 0.96 -3.39
CA LEU A 570 39.81 0.34 -4.30
C LEU A 570 38.55 -0.09 -3.54
N ILE A 571 37.39 0.35 -4.04
CA ILE A 571 36.07 0.05 -3.46
C ILE A 571 35.76 -1.45 -3.51
N PRO A 572 35.02 -2.01 -2.54
CA PRO A 572 34.66 -3.43 -2.50
C PRO A 572 33.48 -3.78 -3.44
N ALA A 573 33.51 -3.28 -4.67
CA ALA A 573 32.54 -3.57 -5.73
C ALA A 573 33.22 -3.62 -7.10
N GLY A 574 32.60 -4.31 -8.06
CA GLY A 574 33.13 -4.52 -9.41
C GLY A 574 34.55 -5.07 -9.37
N SER A 575 35.44 -4.48 -10.17
CA SER A 575 36.88 -4.84 -10.24
C SER A 575 37.63 -4.75 -8.91
N GLY A 576 37.06 -4.07 -7.92
CA GLY A 576 37.64 -3.95 -6.59
C GLY A 576 37.35 -5.13 -5.66
N LEU A 577 36.54 -6.12 -6.03
CA LEU A 577 36.41 -7.36 -5.23
C LEU A 577 37.69 -8.20 -5.27
N ARG A 578 38.00 -8.90 -4.16
CA ARG A 578 39.19 -9.76 -4.05
C ARG A 578 39.25 -10.82 -5.15
N GLY A 579 38.12 -11.49 -5.45
CA GLY A 579 38.05 -12.52 -6.48
C GLY A 579 38.47 -12.02 -7.86
N TYR A 580 38.02 -10.84 -8.28
CA TYR A 580 38.45 -10.26 -9.57
C TYR A 580 39.90 -9.77 -9.57
N ARG A 581 40.41 -9.30 -8.42
CA ARG A 581 41.82 -8.86 -8.30
C ARG A 581 42.81 -10.02 -8.42
N GLU A 582 42.43 -11.21 -7.97
CA GLU A 582 43.27 -12.41 -8.10
C GLU A 582 43.29 -12.89 -9.55
N ILE A 583 42.15 -12.83 -10.25
CA ILE A 583 42.05 -13.15 -11.68
C ILE A 583 42.84 -12.16 -12.54
N SER A 584 42.83 -10.86 -12.23
CA SER A 584 43.58 -9.86 -13.03
C SER A 584 45.10 -9.91 -12.85
N LYS A 585 45.57 -10.61 -11.80
CA LYS A 585 47.00 -10.77 -11.49
C LYS A 585 47.58 -12.09 -12.00
N ALA A 586 46.72 -13.07 -12.28
CA ALA A 586 47.04 -14.28 -13.04
C ALA A 586 47.02 -13.96 -14.53
#